data_AF-A0A653WL61-F1
#
_entry.id   AF-A0A653WL61-F1
#
_cell.length_a   1.000
_cell.length_b   1.000
_cell.length_c   1.000
_cell.angle_alpha   90.00
_cell.angle_beta   90.00
_cell.angle_gamma   90.00
#
_symmetry.space_group_name_H-M   'P 1'
#
loop_
_entity.id
_entity.type
_entity.pdbx_description
1 polymer ?
#
loop_
_entity_poly.entity_id
_entity_poly.type
_entity_poly.pdbx_seq_one_letter_code
_entity_poly.pdbx_strand_id
1 'polypeptide(L)'
;MHWMDTDASGGVVPQTLTEAFGPHQVVMRGTWESRPRCIALDAEIGTFSRCTIHAVRPQACRDVQASWESGEASPQCDRARAAHGLPALRASDWIPAIAMVLVDAHAAALPAGDAAPVP
;
A
#
# COMPACT_ATOMS: atom_id res chain seq x y z
N MET A 1 -1.25 -5.55 -18.82
CA MET A 1 0.16 -5.99 -18.67
C MET A 1 0.52 -6.84 -19.88
N HIS A 2 1.79 -6.86 -20.29
CA HIS A 2 2.19 -7.67 -21.44
C HIS A 2 2.31 -9.14 -21.01
N TRP A 3 1.97 -10.09 -21.87
CA TRP A 3 2.01 -11.52 -21.52
C TRP A 3 3.41 -12.00 -21.10
N MET A 4 4.48 -11.36 -21.60
CA MET A 4 5.86 -11.63 -21.17
C MET A 4 6.16 -11.26 -19.71
N ASP A 5 5.31 -10.47 -19.06
CA ASP A 5 5.45 -10.19 -17.62
C ASP A 5 5.13 -11.43 -16.75
N THR A 6 4.51 -12.45 -17.34
CA THR A 6 4.12 -13.69 -16.65
C THR A 6 5.24 -14.74 -16.62
N ASP A 7 5.26 -15.55 -15.57
CA ASP A 7 6.23 -16.64 -15.37
C ASP A 7 6.25 -17.66 -16.52
N ALA A 8 5.11 -17.93 -17.15
CA ALA A 8 5.01 -18.78 -18.33
C ALA A 8 5.76 -18.25 -19.57
N SER A 9 6.18 -16.98 -19.56
CA SER A 9 6.88 -16.32 -20.66
C SER A 9 8.22 -15.69 -20.23
N GLY A 10 8.76 -16.13 -19.09
CA GLY A 10 10.05 -15.67 -18.55
C GLY A 10 9.97 -14.44 -17.64
N GLY A 11 8.77 -13.93 -17.37
CA GLY A 11 8.53 -12.90 -16.36
C GLY A 11 8.44 -13.44 -14.94
N VAL A 12 7.86 -12.65 -14.02
CA VAL A 12 7.78 -13.01 -12.59
C VAL A 12 6.36 -13.14 -12.06
N VAL A 13 5.37 -12.64 -12.80
CA VAL A 13 3.98 -12.63 -12.35
C VAL A 13 3.37 -14.03 -12.54
N PRO A 14 2.79 -14.67 -11.52
CA PRO A 14 2.22 -16.01 -11.69
C PRO A 14 1.10 -16.03 -12.74
N GLN A 15 1.26 -16.77 -13.84
CA GLN A 15 0.28 -16.83 -14.93
C GLN A 15 -1.09 -17.30 -14.42
N THR A 16 -1.12 -18.18 -13.40
CA THR A 16 -2.35 -18.69 -12.78
C THR A 16 -3.24 -17.60 -12.17
N LEU A 17 -2.67 -16.42 -11.86
CA LEU A 17 -3.40 -15.26 -11.33
C LEU A 17 -3.82 -14.28 -12.42
N THR A 18 -3.57 -14.62 -13.69
CA THR A 18 -3.88 -13.78 -14.86
C THR A 18 -4.90 -14.44 -15.77
N GLU A 19 -5.51 -13.64 -16.66
CA GLU A 19 -6.38 -14.09 -17.73
C GLU A 19 -6.11 -13.29 -19.01
N ALA A 20 -6.42 -13.90 -20.16
CA ALA A 20 -6.20 -13.29 -21.46
C ALA A 20 -7.19 -12.13 -21.66
N PHE A 21 -6.66 -10.99 -22.11
CA PHE A 21 -7.43 -9.80 -22.45
C PHE A 21 -7.32 -9.46 -23.94
N GLY A 22 -6.19 -9.77 -24.56
CA GLY A 22 -5.95 -9.60 -25.99
C GLY A 22 -4.76 -10.43 -26.47
N PRO A 23 -4.33 -10.28 -27.74
CA PRO A 23 -3.30 -11.15 -28.35
C PRO A 23 -1.95 -11.14 -27.60
N HIS A 24 -1.57 -9.99 -27.03
CA HIS A 24 -0.30 -9.81 -26.32
C HIS A 24 -0.52 -9.25 -24.91
N GLN A 25 -1.75 -9.30 -24.41
CA GLN A 25 -2.14 -8.65 -23.17
C GLN A 25 -2.86 -9.63 -22.26
N VAL A 26 -2.45 -9.60 -21.01
CA VAL A 26 -3.17 -10.24 -19.91
C VAL A 26 -3.57 -9.19 -18.89
N VAL A 27 -4.52 -9.56 -18.04
CA VAL A 27 -4.94 -8.80 -16.88
C VAL A 27 -4.89 -9.71 -15.65
N MET A 28 -4.82 -9.11 -14.46
CA MET A 28 -4.99 -9.89 -13.24
C MET A 28 -6.43 -10.36 -13.15
N ARG A 29 -6.66 -11.63 -12.83
CA ARG A 29 -8.02 -12.19 -12.69
C ARG A 29 -8.85 -11.36 -11.72
N GLY A 30 -10.08 -11.05 -12.13
CA GLY A 30 -11.03 -10.25 -11.36
C GLY A 30 -10.87 -8.74 -11.50
N THR A 31 -9.87 -8.25 -12.25
CA THR A 31 -9.74 -6.80 -12.52
C THR A 31 -10.53 -6.34 -13.75
N TRP A 32 -10.88 -7.25 -14.67
CA TRP A 32 -11.74 -6.97 -15.82
C TRP A 32 -13.20 -7.32 -15.52
N GLU A 33 -13.74 -6.66 -14.50
CA GLU A 33 -15.08 -6.91 -13.95
C GLU A 33 -15.79 -5.58 -13.71
N SER A 34 -17.13 -5.59 -13.63
CA SER A 34 -17.91 -4.39 -13.29
C SER A 34 -17.58 -3.85 -11.90
N ARG A 35 -17.14 -4.74 -10.99
CA ARG A 35 -16.65 -4.43 -9.65
C ARG A 35 -15.26 -5.06 -9.48
N PRO A 36 -14.20 -4.38 -9.94
CA PRO A 36 -12.85 -4.94 -9.95
C PRO A 36 -12.38 -5.40 -8.57
N ARG A 37 -11.97 -6.67 -8.45
CA ARG A 37 -11.33 -7.24 -7.26
C ARG A 37 -10.31 -8.29 -7.69
N CYS A 38 -9.04 -7.88 -7.74
CA CYS A 38 -7.93 -8.77 -8.07
C CYS A 38 -7.92 -10.01 -7.14
N ILE A 39 -7.74 -11.19 -7.71
CA ILE A 39 -7.65 -12.45 -6.93
C ILE A 39 -6.49 -12.47 -5.93
N ALA A 40 -5.44 -11.67 -6.16
CA ALA A 40 -4.30 -11.54 -5.25
C ALA A 40 -4.49 -10.47 -4.15
N LEU A 41 -5.65 -9.80 -4.11
CA LEU A 41 -5.97 -8.83 -3.08
C LEU A 41 -6.55 -9.53 -1.85
N ASP A 42 -5.78 -9.53 -0.77
CA ASP A 42 -6.23 -9.92 0.56
C ASP A 42 -6.55 -8.66 1.36
N ALA A 43 -7.85 -8.38 1.52
CA ALA A 43 -8.30 -7.12 2.10
C ALA A 43 -9.72 -7.20 2.67
N GLU A 44 -9.87 -6.61 3.85
CA GLU A 44 -11.12 -6.06 4.36
C GLU A 44 -11.06 -4.53 4.17
N ILE A 45 -11.77 -4.03 3.16
CA ILE A 45 -11.67 -2.62 2.74
C ILE A 45 -12.12 -1.70 3.88
N GLY A 46 -11.27 -0.73 4.23
CA GLY A 46 -11.45 0.17 5.37
C GLY A 46 -10.70 -0.27 6.63
N THR A 47 -10.30 -1.54 6.69
CA THR A 47 -9.57 -2.14 7.83
C THR A 47 -8.13 -2.47 7.43
N PHE A 48 -7.93 -3.31 6.42
CA PHE A 48 -6.60 -3.66 5.91
C PHE A 48 -6.63 -4.02 4.42
N SER A 49 -5.46 -3.93 3.78
CA SER A 49 -5.28 -4.42 2.42
C SER A 49 -3.84 -4.79 2.16
N ARG A 50 -3.60 -5.96 1.56
CA ARG A 50 -2.28 -6.37 1.07
C ARG A 50 -2.39 -7.16 -0.22
N CYS A 51 -1.33 -7.11 -1.02
CA CYS A 51 -1.17 -7.99 -2.17
C CYS A 51 -0.46 -9.27 -1.72
N THR A 52 -1.05 -10.44 -1.98
CA THR A 52 -0.45 -11.74 -1.60
C THR A 52 0.79 -12.09 -2.43
N ILE A 53 0.98 -11.42 -3.58
CA ILE A 53 2.14 -11.58 -4.46
C ILE A 53 3.01 -10.32 -4.53
N HIS A 54 3.00 -9.49 -3.47
CA HIS A 54 3.61 -8.16 -3.51
C HIS A 54 5.03 -8.13 -4.11
N ALA A 55 5.90 -9.09 -3.75
CA ALA A 55 7.27 -9.17 -4.24
C ALA A 55 7.38 -9.36 -5.77
N VAL A 56 6.42 -10.05 -6.38
CA VAL A 56 6.40 -10.42 -7.81
C VAL A 56 5.21 -9.78 -8.56
N ARG A 57 4.67 -8.68 -8.03
CA ARG A 57 3.58 -7.94 -8.67
C ARG A 57 4.00 -7.35 -10.03
N PRO A 58 3.07 -7.24 -11.01
CA PRO A 58 3.35 -6.63 -12.31
C PRO A 58 3.72 -5.15 -12.17
N GLN A 59 4.42 -4.60 -13.17
CA GLN A 59 4.84 -3.20 -13.17
C GLN A 59 3.65 -2.24 -13.03
N ALA A 60 2.54 -2.52 -13.71
CA ALA A 60 1.31 -1.73 -13.58
C ALA A 60 0.79 -1.62 -12.13
N CYS A 61 1.05 -2.62 -11.27
CA CYS A 61 0.73 -2.54 -9.83
C CYS A 61 1.83 -1.84 -9.01
N ARG A 62 3.08 -1.81 -9.49
CA ARG A 62 4.20 -1.05 -8.86
C ARG A 62 4.07 0.44 -9.12
N ASP A 63 3.52 0.82 -10.27
CA ASP A 63 3.35 2.21 -10.69
C ASP A 63 2.25 2.93 -9.90
N VAL A 64 1.41 2.20 -9.17
CA VAL A 64 0.41 2.77 -8.27
C VAL A 64 1.06 3.18 -6.97
N GLN A 65 1.31 4.48 -6.82
CA GLN A 65 1.80 5.09 -5.58
C GLN A 65 0.68 5.21 -4.54
N ALA A 66 1.03 5.00 -3.27
CA ALA A 66 0.11 5.28 -2.18
C ALA A 66 -0.08 6.79 -2.03
N SER A 67 -1.30 7.20 -1.66
CA SER A 67 -1.57 8.62 -1.39
C SER A 67 -0.64 9.14 -0.30
N TRP A 68 -0.04 10.31 -0.54
CA TRP A 68 0.91 11.00 0.33
C TRP A 68 2.28 10.33 0.51
N GLU A 69 2.55 9.20 -0.17
CA GLU A 69 3.87 8.56 -0.18
C GLU A 69 4.98 9.49 -0.67
N SER A 70 4.68 10.30 -1.68
CA SER A 70 5.56 11.30 -2.28
C SER A 70 5.20 12.74 -1.88
N GLY A 71 4.41 12.92 -0.82
CA GLY A 71 3.96 14.25 -0.35
C GLY A 71 2.75 14.81 -1.08
N GLU A 72 2.15 14.07 -2.01
CA GLU A 72 0.96 14.47 -2.77
C GLU A 72 -0.17 13.44 -2.65
N ALA A 73 -1.42 13.91 -2.71
CA ALA A 73 -2.57 13.01 -2.75
C ALA A 73 -2.64 12.23 -4.08
N SER A 74 -3.09 10.97 -4.03
CA SER A 74 -3.27 10.15 -5.23
C SER A 74 -4.72 10.20 -5.71
N PRO A 75 -5.03 10.75 -6.90
CA PRO A 75 -6.39 10.78 -7.43
C PRO A 75 -6.99 9.38 -7.63
N GLN A 76 -6.15 8.36 -7.84
CA GLN A 76 -6.61 6.98 -7.95
C GLN A 76 -7.05 6.44 -6.58
N CYS A 77 -6.30 6.73 -5.52
CA CYS A 77 -6.69 6.38 -4.15
C CYS A 77 -8.00 7.08 -3.76
N ASP A 78 -8.17 8.37 -4.08
CA ASP A 78 -9.39 9.11 -3.75
C ASP A 78 -10.63 8.53 -4.44
N ARG A 79 -10.52 8.22 -5.74
CA ARG A 79 -11.62 7.54 -6.47
C ARG A 79 -11.96 6.19 -5.86
N ALA A 80 -10.95 5.39 -5.53
CA ALA A 80 -11.16 4.07 -4.91
C ALA A 80 -11.84 4.20 -3.54
N ARG A 81 -11.38 5.14 -2.70
CA ARG A 81 -11.96 5.38 -1.37
C ARG A 81 -13.40 5.88 -1.48
N ALA A 82 -13.68 6.84 -2.37
CA ALA A 82 -15.03 7.33 -2.62
C ALA A 82 -15.99 6.21 -3.06
N ALA A 83 -15.54 5.30 -3.95
CA ALA A 83 -16.32 4.14 -4.39
C ALA A 83 -16.67 3.17 -3.25
N HIS A 84 -15.92 3.20 -2.15
CA HIS A 84 -16.15 2.41 -0.94
C HIS A 84 -16.76 3.22 0.23
N GLY A 85 -17.17 4.47 0.00
CA GLY A 85 -17.75 5.33 1.05
C GLY A 85 -16.73 5.80 2.10
N LEU A 86 -15.43 5.76 1.78
CA LEU A 86 -14.35 6.18 2.67
C LEU A 86 -13.93 7.63 2.35
N PRO A 87 -13.58 8.44 3.36
CA PRO A 87 -13.12 9.81 3.15
C PRO A 87 -11.73 9.82 2.49
N ALA A 88 -11.41 10.84 1.69
CA ALA A 88 -10.07 11.03 1.13
C ALA A 88 -8.98 11.08 2.22
N LEU A 89 -7.78 10.59 1.91
CA LEU A 89 -6.64 10.60 2.84
C LEU A 89 -6.02 12.00 2.91
N ARG A 90 -5.49 12.34 4.08
CA ARG A 90 -4.74 13.56 4.37
C ARG A 90 -3.26 13.24 4.55
N ALA A 91 -2.41 14.26 4.43
CA ALA A 91 -0.97 14.13 4.70
C ALA A 91 -0.69 13.52 6.09
N SER A 92 -1.53 13.84 7.10
CA SER A 92 -1.43 13.29 8.45
C SER A 92 -1.69 11.78 8.54
N ASP A 93 -2.39 11.20 7.57
CA ASP A 93 -2.69 9.76 7.55
C ASP A 93 -1.49 8.94 7.06
N TRP A 94 -0.52 9.60 6.42
CA TRP A 94 0.75 9.00 6.01
C TRP A 94 1.78 9.19 7.13
N ILE A 95 1.79 8.26 8.08
CA ILE A 95 2.76 8.23 9.18
C ILE A 95 3.97 7.42 8.70
N PRO A 96 5.12 8.04 8.36
CA PRO A 96 6.31 7.28 8.02
C PRO A 96 6.75 6.46 9.25
N ALA A 97 7.21 5.23 9.03
CA ALA A 97 7.62 4.32 10.10
C ALA A 97 8.68 4.92 11.07
N ILE A 98 9.43 5.92 10.60
CA ILE A 98 10.41 6.69 11.40
C ILE A 98 9.74 7.54 12.48
N ALA A 99 8.53 8.05 12.24
CA ALA A 99 7.82 8.88 13.21
C ALA A 99 7.45 8.09 14.49
N MET A 100 7.17 6.79 14.40
CA MET A 100 6.87 5.98 15.58
C MET A 100 8.08 5.80 16.51
N VAL A 101 9.32 5.79 15.98
CA VAL A 101 10.53 5.56 16.78
C VAL A 101 10.94 6.80 17.58
N LEU A 102 10.58 8.01 17.12
CA LEU A 102 11.01 9.26 17.74
C LEU A 102 10.15 9.71 18.93
N VAL A 103 8.90 9.23 19.07
CA VAL A 103 8.01 9.65 20.17
C VAL A 103 8.29 8.92 21.49
N ASP A 104 8.93 7.74 21.44
CA ASP A 104 9.25 6.95 22.64
C ASP A 104 10.51 7.42 23.40
N ALA A 105 11.29 8.36 22.85
CA ALA A 105 12.56 8.79 23.43
C ALA A 105 12.50 10.08 24.28
N HIS A 106 11.40 10.83 24.29
CA HIS A 106 11.33 12.18 24.93
C HIS A 106 10.32 12.30 26.08
N ALA A 107 9.92 11.20 26.73
CA ALA A 107 9.06 11.24 27.91
C ALA A 107 9.75 10.73 29.20
N ALA A 108 11.07 10.89 29.32
CA ALA A 108 11.76 10.84 30.60
C ALA A 108 12.25 12.25 30.97
N ALA A 109 11.34 13.07 31.50
CA ALA A 109 11.74 14.24 32.26
C ALA A 109 12.53 13.74 33.47
N LEU A 110 13.84 14.00 33.48
CA LEU A 110 14.67 13.86 34.68
C LEU A 110 14.06 14.77 35.76
N PRO A 111 13.62 14.26 36.93
CA PRO A 111 13.20 15.15 37.99
C PRO A 111 14.41 15.98 38.44
N ALA A 112 14.21 17.29 38.51
CA ALA A 112 15.11 18.19 39.20
C ALA A 112 15.13 17.78 40.70
N GLY A 113 16.16 17.04 41.09
CA GLY A 113 16.44 16.69 42.47
C GLY A 113 17.29 17.79 43.09
N ASP A 114 16.66 18.56 43.97
CA ASP A 114 17.20 19.68 44.71
C ASP A 114 18.49 19.31 45.45
N ALA A 115 19.49 20.19 45.36
CA ALA A 115 20.68 20.12 46.19
C ALA A 115 20.31 20.60 47.60
N ALA A 116 20.18 19.67 48.55
CA ALA A 116 20.27 19.98 49.97
C ALA A 116 21.62 19.49 50.50
N PRO A 117 22.43 20.35 51.16
CA PRO A 117 23.66 19.89 51.79
C PRO A 117 23.43 19.44 53.24
N VAL A 118 24.40 18.65 53.74
CA VAL A 118 24.83 18.48 55.15
C VAL A 118 24.21 17.29 55.93
N PRO A 119 24.96 16.59 56.82
CA PRO A 119 26.30 16.90 57.36
C PRO A 119 27.51 16.21 56.74
#